data_AF-A0A3C0PG36-F1
#
_entry.id   AF-A0A3C0PG36-F1
#
_cell.length_a   1.000
_cell.length_b   1.000
_cell.length_c   1.000
_cell.angle_alpha   90.00
_cell.angle_beta   90.00
_cell.angle_gamma   90.00
#
_symmetry.space_group_name_H-M   'P 1'
#
loop_
_entity.id
_entity.type
_entity.pdbx_description
1 polymer ?
#
loop_
_entity_poly.entity_id
_entity_poly.type
_entity_poly.pdbx_seq_one_letter_code
_entity_poly.pdbx_strand_id
1 'polypeptide(L)'
;MYGINKRIHTEFAVFLLSFCLMCGVAMAGSGAIMADGNEKKIPSIELSGVPCVSIRAVCEAAGYSPRWDSGARKLTCVKGRNKFVFSEDIPFYSINGSLFQIQCCPTMHDKSLCLQAWVCASVFEGSENETVQWIPEDSAIIVRSSVSQHNTASIKSGEAQGQQAELEGEPVNKQIIKTIVIDPGHGGKDPGAIGPDGTREKDVVLSIALRVGEMLKKKSSCRYI
;
A
#
# COMPACT_ATOMS: atom_id res chain seq x y z
N MET A 1 66.86 20.75 0.66
CA MET A 1 65.94 20.43 -0.46
C MET A 1 66.20 18.99 -0.86
N TYR A 2 65.10 18.27 -1.07
CA TYR A 2 64.96 16.82 -1.19
C TYR A 2 65.91 16.14 -2.19
N GLY A 3 66.47 15.00 -1.79
CA GLY A 3 67.01 13.99 -2.68
C GLY A 3 66.04 12.84 -2.82
N ILE A 4 65.80 12.35 -4.04
CA ILE A 4 65.26 11.00 -4.31
C ILE A 4 65.92 10.46 -5.57
N ASN A 5 66.53 9.28 -5.39
CA ASN A 5 67.21 8.47 -6.40
C ASN A 5 66.19 7.78 -7.35
N LYS A 6 66.59 7.61 -8.60
CA LYS A 6 65.98 6.68 -9.56
C LYS A 6 66.31 5.23 -9.19
N ARG A 7 65.34 4.31 -9.25
CA ARG A 7 65.45 3.04 -10.00
C ARG A 7 64.16 2.22 -9.96
N ILE A 8 63.82 1.71 -11.13
CA ILE A 8 62.75 0.78 -11.49
C ILE A 8 63.21 -0.64 -11.16
N HIS A 9 62.33 -1.52 -10.65
CA HIS A 9 62.23 -2.93 -11.04
C HIS A 9 60.96 -3.59 -10.46
N THR A 10 60.16 -4.16 -11.37
CA THR A 10 59.42 -5.44 -11.34
C THR A 10 59.14 -6.11 -10.00
N GLU A 11 57.88 -6.51 -9.75
CA GLU A 11 57.48 -7.87 -9.34
C GLU A 11 55.94 -8.00 -9.48
N PHE A 12 55.52 -9.05 -10.18
CA PHE A 12 54.14 -9.48 -10.41
C PHE A 12 53.54 -10.05 -9.11
N ALA A 13 52.34 -9.63 -8.72
CA ALA A 13 51.56 -10.31 -7.68
C ALA A 13 50.17 -10.67 -8.21
N VAL A 14 50.07 -11.93 -8.63
CA VAL A 14 48.83 -12.66 -8.93
C VAL A 14 48.06 -12.84 -7.62
N PHE A 15 46.85 -12.30 -7.50
CA PHE A 15 45.93 -12.68 -6.42
C PHE A 15 44.78 -13.51 -7.01
N LEU A 16 44.86 -14.81 -6.70
CA LEU A 16 43.91 -15.86 -7.02
C LEU A 16 42.62 -15.73 -6.22
N LEU A 17 41.52 -16.13 -6.87
CA LEU A 17 40.22 -16.50 -6.33
C LEU A 17 40.29 -17.12 -4.92
N SER A 18 39.44 -16.63 -4.01
CA SER A 18 38.82 -17.50 -3.02
C SER A 18 37.36 -17.10 -2.82
N PHE A 19 36.51 -17.90 -3.44
CA PHE A 19 35.07 -17.97 -3.28
C PHE A 19 34.81 -18.70 -1.96
N CYS A 20 34.42 -18.01 -0.90
CA CYS A 20 33.93 -18.65 0.32
C CYS A 20 32.44 -18.35 0.46
N LEU A 21 31.66 -19.27 -0.08
CA LEU A 21 30.24 -19.46 0.17
C LEU A 21 30.04 -19.83 1.64
N MET A 22 28.88 -19.50 2.20
CA MET A 22 28.29 -19.92 3.49
C MET A 22 28.32 -18.87 4.62
N CYS A 23 27.28 -18.04 4.67
CA CYS A 23 26.44 -18.01 5.88
C CYS A 23 25.06 -17.49 5.49
N GLY A 24 24.03 -18.34 5.61
CA GLY A 24 22.68 -18.00 5.20
C GLY A 24 21.65 -18.91 5.86
N VAL A 25 21.74 -19.08 7.17
CA VAL A 25 20.59 -19.48 7.98
C VAL A 25 20.02 -18.21 8.60
N ALA A 26 18.83 -17.81 8.17
CA ALA A 26 17.93 -17.02 8.99
C ALA A 26 16.50 -17.47 8.70
N MET A 27 15.92 -18.19 9.66
CA MET A 27 14.52 -18.53 9.69
C MET A 27 13.67 -17.31 10.09
N ALA A 28 12.44 -17.34 9.59
CA ALA A 28 11.27 -16.54 9.90
C ALA A 28 11.28 -15.73 11.21
N GLY A 29 10.95 -14.45 11.05
CA GLY A 29 10.50 -13.56 12.12
C GLY A 29 9.90 -12.30 11.50
N SER A 30 8.63 -12.35 11.12
CA SER A 30 7.86 -11.13 10.80
C SER A 30 7.61 -10.36 12.10
N GLY A 31 8.61 -9.60 12.52
CA GLY A 31 8.52 -8.65 13.62
C GLY A 31 8.93 -7.29 13.11
N ALA A 32 8.03 -6.32 13.18
CA ALA A 32 8.41 -4.92 13.07
C ALA A 32 9.50 -4.63 14.11
N ILE A 33 10.62 -4.07 13.70
CA ILE A 33 11.69 -3.70 14.63
C ILE A 33 11.24 -2.39 15.30
N MET A 34 11.04 -2.45 16.62
CA MET A 34 10.66 -1.31 17.45
C MET A 34 11.91 -0.47 17.70
N ALA A 35 12.01 0.71 17.08
CA ALA A 35 13.05 1.68 17.35
C ALA A 35 12.35 2.95 17.84
N ASP A 36 12.49 3.27 19.14
CA ASP A 36 11.74 4.35 19.82
C ASP A 36 10.21 4.11 19.77
N GLY A 37 9.52 4.10 20.90
CA GLY A 37 8.10 3.68 21.00
C GLY A 37 7.09 4.42 20.11
N ASN A 38 7.53 5.41 19.33
CA ASN A 38 6.75 6.22 18.41
C ASN A 38 6.95 5.88 16.92
N GLU A 39 7.94 5.05 16.57
CA GLU A 39 8.26 4.68 15.20
C GLU A 39 8.27 3.16 15.00
N LYS A 40 7.51 2.69 14.00
CA LYS A 40 7.46 1.28 13.62
C LYS A 40 8.05 1.11 12.22
N LYS A 41 9.14 0.35 12.13
CA LYS A 41 9.81 0.02 10.86
C LYS A 41 9.32 -1.32 10.32
N ILE A 42 8.86 -1.31 9.07
CA ILE A 42 8.36 -2.48 8.33
C ILE A 42 9.29 -2.71 7.14
N PRO A 43 10.17 -3.74 7.18
CA PRO A 43 11.03 -4.04 6.06
C PRO A 43 10.21 -4.50 4.86
N SER A 44 10.67 -4.15 3.66
CA SER A 44 10.11 -4.72 2.43
C SER A 44 10.62 -6.15 2.18
N ILE A 45 9.87 -6.87 1.37
CA ILE A 45 10.25 -8.12 0.74
C ILE A 45 10.42 -7.87 -0.76
N GLU A 46 11.43 -8.46 -1.38
CA GLU A 46 11.67 -8.29 -2.80
C GLU A 46 10.85 -9.31 -3.62
N LEU A 47 9.91 -8.81 -4.40
CA LEU A 47 9.09 -9.62 -5.31
C LEU A 47 9.43 -9.25 -6.75
N SER A 48 10.09 -10.15 -7.47
CA SER A 48 10.49 -9.92 -8.88
C SER A 48 11.30 -8.63 -9.09
N GLY A 49 12.21 -8.30 -8.17
CA GLY A 49 13.00 -7.07 -8.23
C GLY A 49 12.29 -5.81 -7.72
N VAL A 50 11.08 -5.95 -7.18
CA VAL A 50 10.27 -4.83 -6.69
C VAL A 50 10.10 -4.92 -5.17
N PRO A 51 10.43 -3.87 -4.40
CA PRO A 51 10.18 -3.86 -2.96
C PRO A 51 8.67 -3.78 -2.68
N CYS A 52 8.18 -4.78 -1.96
CA CYS A 52 6.79 -4.93 -1.55
C CYS A 52 6.68 -5.03 -0.03
N VAL A 53 5.53 -4.64 0.52
CA VAL A 53 5.25 -4.75 1.95
C VAL A 53 3.94 -5.47 2.19
N SER A 54 3.82 -6.11 3.36
CA SER A 54 2.56 -6.65 3.82
C SER A 54 1.62 -5.51 4.21
N ILE A 55 0.49 -5.39 3.51
CA ILE A 55 -0.54 -4.38 3.81
C ILE A 55 -1.04 -4.56 5.25
N ARG A 56 -1.15 -5.83 5.69
CA ARG A 56 -1.53 -6.18 7.06
C ARG A 56 -0.57 -5.58 8.08
N ALA A 57 0.74 -5.74 7.88
CA ALA A 57 1.75 -5.23 8.80
C ALA A 57 1.71 -3.69 8.88
N VAL A 58 1.49 -3.01 7.75
CA VAL A 58 1.31 -1.56 7.69
C VAL A 58 0.06 -1.13 8.44
N CYS A 59 -1.08 -1.80 8.21
CA CYS A 59 -2.32 -1.57 8.94
C CYS A 59 -2.12 -1.73 10.47
N GLU A 60 -1.51 -2.83 10.92
CA GLU A 60 -1.26 -3.10 12.35
C GLU A 60 -0.32 -2.05 12.96
N ALA A 61 0.72 -1.65 12.23
CA ALA A 61 1.63 -0.60 12.67
C ALA A 61 0.91 0.74 12.83
N ALA A 62 0.03 1.08 11.89
CA ALA A 62 -0.83 2.27 11.94
C ALA A 62 -2.02 2.15 12.93
N GLY A 63 -2.14 1.03 13.65
CA GLY A 63 -3.17 0.84 14.69
C GLY A 63 -4.54 0.41 14.15
N TYR A 64 -4.62 -0.05 12.90
CA TYR A 64 -5.81 -0.70 12.36
C TYR A 64 -5.87 -2.17 12.79
N SER A 65 -7.09 -2.70 12.85
CA SER A 65 -7.37 -4.12 13.08
C SER A 65 -7.67 -4.82 11.75
N PRO A 66 -6.70 -5.51 11.12
CA PRO A 66 -6.92 -6.23 9.88
C PRO A 66 -7.66 -7.56 10.06
N ARG A 67 -8.56 -7.85 9.13
CA ARG A 67 -9.30 -9.10 9.00
C ARG A 67 -9.27 -9.57 7.54
N TRP A 68 -8.76 -10.76 7.33
CA TRP A 68 -8.79 -11.42 6.02
C TRP A 68 -10.06 -12.25 5.88
N ASP A 69 -10.72 -12.12 4.73
CA ASP A 69 -11.81 -12.97 4.29
C ASP A 69 -11.33 -13.77 3.07
N SER A 70 -11.14 -15.08 3.24
CA SER A 70 -10.67 -15.97 2.18
C SER A 70 -11.74 -16.24 1.11
N GLY A 71 -13.02 -16.21 1.47
CA GLY A 71 -14.12 -16.39 0.52
C GLY A 71 -14.27 -15.17 -0.38
N ALA A 72 -14.12 -13.97 0.19
CA ALA A 72 -14.21 -12.72 -0.55
C ALA A 72 -12.86 -12.25 -1.14
N ARG A 73 -11.75 -12.92 -0.82
CA ARG A 73 -10.36 -12.53 -1.18
C ARG A 73 -10.04 -11.08 -0.81
N LYS A 74 -10.41 -10.68 0.40
CA LYS A 74 -10.37 -9.27 0.87
C LYS A 74 -9.71 -9.12 2.22
N LEU A 75 -8.86 -8.10 2.34
CA LEU A 75 -8.33 -7.61 3.60
C LEU A 75 -9.09 -6.36 4.03
N THR A 76 -9.77 -6.42 5.17
CA THR A 76 -10.45 -5.27 5.78
C THR A 76 -9.65 -4.78 6.98
N CYS A 77 -9.21 -3.51 6.98
CA CYS A 77 -8.53 -2.87 8.10
C CYS A 77 -9.45 -1.80 8.72
N VAL A 78 -9.75 -1.89 10.02
CA VAL A 78 -10.65 -0.94 10.73
C VAL A 78 -9.93 -0.22 11.87
N LYS A 79 -10.13 1.09 11.99
CA LYS A 79 -9.69 1.93 13.11
C LYS A 79 -10.71 3.03 13.39
N GLY A 80 -11.44 2.94 14.51
CA GLY A 80 -12.53 3.88 14.81
C GLY A 80 -13.57 3.87 13.68
N ARG A 81 -13.78 5.02 13.03
CA ARG A 81 -14.69 5.16 11.88
C ARG A 81 -14.03 4.87 10.52
N ASN A 82 -12.71 4.74 10.48
CA ASN A 82 -11.97 4.54 9.24
C ASN A 82 -11.88 3.06 8.89
N LYS A 83 -12.23 2.73 7.65
CA LYS A 83 -12.21 1.38 7.11
C LYS A 83 -11.53 1.36 5.74
N PHE A 84 -10.40 0.67 5.67
CA PHE A 84 -9.76 0.29 4.41
C PHE A 84 -10.20 -1.11 4.01
N VAL A 85 -10.42 -1.33 2.71
CA VAL A 85 -10.62 -2.66 2.14
C VAL A 85 -9.75 -2.82 0.91
N PHE A 86 -8.92 -3.85 0.90
CA PHE A 86 -8.08 -4.25 -0.23
C PHE A 86 -8.56 -5.59 -0.77
N SER A 87 -8.60 -5.74 -2.08
CA SER A 87 -8.94 -7.01 -2.72
C SER A 87 -7.72 -7.58 -3.41
N GLU A 88 -7.52 -8.89 -3.32
CA GLU A 88 -6.47 -9.60 -4.04
C GLU A 88 -6.69 -9.51 -5.56
N ASP A 89 -5.60 -9.31 -6.31
CA ASP A 89 -5.52 -9.28 -7.79
C ASP A 89 -6.37 -8.20 -8.47
N ILE A 90 -6.86 -7.22 -7.71
CA ILE A 90 -7.68 -6.12 -8.22
C ILE A 90 -7.00 -4.79 -7.86
N PRO A 91 -6.75 -3.89 -8.83
CA PRO A 91 -6.04 -2.62 -8.60
C PRO A 91 -6.96 -1.55 -7.99
N PHE A 92 -7.77 -1.93 -7.00
CA PHE A 92 -8.67 -1.04 -6.29
C PHE A 92 -8.65 -1.32 -4.80
N TYR A 93 -8.77 -0.26 -4.01
CA TYR A 93 -9.06 -0.33 -2.58
C TYR A 93 -10.23 0.60 -2.27
N SER A 94 -10.86 0.43 -1.10
CA SER A 94 -11.90 1.36 -0.65
C SER A 94 -11.55 1.99 0.68
N ILE A 95 -11.86 3.28 0.84
CA ILE A 95 -11.89 3.98 2.12
C ILE A 95 -13.33 4.31 2.45
N ASN A 96 -13.84 3.81 3.57
CA ASN A 96 -15.22 4.08 4.04
C ASN A 96 -16.30 3.82 2.98
N GLY A 97 -16.07 2.86 2.09
CA GLY A 97 -16.98 2.47 1.00
C GLY A 97 -16.74 3.20 -0.34
N SER A 98 -15.96 4.29 -0.36
CA SER A 98 -15.53 4.96 -1.59
C SER A 98 -14.37 4.19 -2.22
N LEU A 99 -14.45 3.89 -3.52
CA LEU A 99 -13.44 3.13 -4.26
C LEU A 99 -12.37 4.06 -4.87
N PHE A 100 -11.11 3.61 -4.81
CA PHE A 100 -9.94 4.29 -5.33
C PHE A 100 -9.07 3.30 -6.11
N GLN A 101 -8.52 3.75 -7.24
CA GLN A 101 -7.62 2.94 -8.07
C GLN A 101 -6.17 3.06 -7.57
N ILE A 102 -5.41 1.97 -7.67
CA ILE A 102 -3.98 1.91 -7.39
C ILE A 102 -3.23 1.38 -8.61
N GLN A 103 -1.95 1.74 -8.74
CA GLN A 103 -1.16 1.44 -9.95
C GLN A 103 -0.81 -0.05 -10.11
N CYS A 104 -0.86 -0.81 -9.03
CA CYS A 104 -0.61 -2.26 -9.03
C CYS A 104 -1.64 -2.97 -8.16
N CYS A 105 -1.93 -4.23 -8.49
CA CYS A 105 -2.83 -5.05 -7.70
C CYS A 105 -2.14 -5.53 -6.40
N PRO A 106 -2.88 -5.62 -5.28
CA PRO A 106 -2.42 -6.36 -4.12
C PRO A 106 -2.31 -7.85 -4.46
N THR A 107 -1.16 -8.46 -4.20
CA THR A 107 -0.89 -9.88 -4.53
C THR A 107 -0.64 -10.68 -3.27
N MET A 108 -1.12 -11.92 -3.22
CA MET A 108 -0.80 -12.82 -2.11
C MET A 108 0.61 -13.38 -2.24
N HIS A 109 1.42 -13.18 -1.20
CA HIS A 109 2.75 -13.76 -1.05
C HIS A 109 2.92 -14.29 0.38
N ASP A 110 3.32 -15.56 0.54
CA ASP A 110 3.50 -16.19 1.86
C ASP A 110 2.34 -15.95 2.85
N LYS A 111 1.10 -16.14 2.38
CA LYS A 111 -0.13 -15.93 3.16
C LYS A 111 -0.35 -14.48 3.63
N SER A 112 0.38 -13.52 3.07
CA SER A 112 0.22 -12.09 3.32
C SER A 112 -0.18 -11.38 2.02
N LEU A 113 -1.14 -10.47 2.11
CA LEU A 113 -1.49 -9.60 1.01
C LEU A 113 -0.46 -8.48 0.92
N CYS A 114 0.28 -8.43 -0.18
CA CYS A 114 1.40 -7.54 -0.39
C CYS A 114 1.12 -6.50 -1.46
N LEU A 115 1.72 -5.32 -1.31
CA LEU A 115 1.67 -4.23 -2.29
C LEU A 115 3.05 -3.61 -2.44
N GLN A 116 3.34 -3.04 -3.61
CA GLN A 116 4.57 -2.28 -3.82
C GLN A 116 4.71 -1.17 -2.77
N ALA A 117 5.91 -1.02 -2.22
CA ALA A 117 6.07 -0.27 -0.98
C ALA A 117 5.70 1.22 -1.12
N TRP A 118 6.03 1.85 -2.24
CA TRP A 118 5.66 3.25 -2.51
C TRP A 118 4.15 3.42 -2.75
N VAL A 119 3.50 2.45 -3.41
CA VAL A 119 2.04 2.47 -3.60
C VAL A 119 1.34 2.26 -2.26
N CYS A 120 1.88 1.40 -1.40
CA CYS A 120 1.34 1.22 -0.06
C CYS A 120 1.47 2.52 0.75
N ALA A 121 2.59 3.23 0.69
CA ALA A 121 2.74 4.51 1.39
C ALA A 121 1.72 5.55 0.91
N SER A 122 1.51 5.67 -0.41
CA SER A 122 0.57 6.65 -0.97
C SER A 122 -0.90 6.39 -0.62
N VAL A 123 -1.28 5.14 -0.36
CA VAL A 123 -2.63 4.79 0.12
C VAL A 123 -2.94 5.41 1.49
N PHE A 124 -1.92 5.58 2.34
CA PHE A 124 -2.07 6.12 3.69
C PHE A 124 -1.71 7.61 3.78
N GLU A 125 -1.35 8.25 2.67
CA GLU A 125 -1.18 9.70 2.62
C GLU A 125 -2.50 10.39 2.97
N GLY A 126 -2.49 11.24 3.99
CA GLY A 126 -3.67 11.99 4.45
C GLY A 126 -4.57 11.24 5.44
N SER A 127 -4.18 10.06 5.95
CA SER A 127 -4.89 9.45 7.08
C SER A 127 -4.67 10.28 8.36
N GLU A 128 -5.73 10.55 9.11
CA GLU A 128 -5.65 11.36 10.33
C GLU A 128 -4.76 10.68 11.37
N ASN A 129 -3.69 11.39 11.78
CA ASN A 129 -2.76 11.09 12.90
C ASN A 129 -1.63 10.08 12.68
N GLU A 130 -1.50 9.46 11.51
CA GLU A 130 -0.33 8.63 11.19
C GLU A 130 0.36 9.05 9.89
N THR A 131 1.69 9.14 9.95
CA THR A 131 2.50 9.25 8.74
C THR A 131 3.03 7.88 8.38
N VAL A 132 2.69 7.38 7.19
CA VAL A 132 3.23 6.16 6.60
C VAL A 132 4.11 6.59 5.44
N GLN A 133 5.40 6.29 5.50
CA GLN A 133 6.37 6.77 4.52
C GLN A 133 7.27 5.63 4.05
N TRP A 134 7.49 5.53 2.73
CA TRP A 134 8.52 4.67 2.16
C TRP A 134 9.90 5.34 2.26
N ILE A 135 10.90 4.62 2.77
CA ILE A 135 12.30 5.05 2.86
C ILE A 135 13.15 4.12 1.97
N PRO A 136 13.53 4.57 0.76
CA PRO A 136 14.29 3.76 -0.19
C PRO A 136 15.62 3.22 0.36
N GLU A 137 16.35 4.04 1.12
CA GLU A 137 17.68 3.71 1.65
C GLU A 137 17.62 2.53 2.64
N ASP A 138 16.52 2.46 3.38
CA ASP A 138 16.25 1.42 4.36
C ASP A 138 15.47 0.24 3.80
N SER A 139 15.03 0.36 2.54
CA SER A 139 14.09 -0.56 1.88
C SER A 139 12.89 -0.91 2.79
N ALA A 140 12.34 0.10 3.47
CA ALA A 140 11.33 -0.09 4.52
C ALA A 140 10.25 0.99 4.52
N ILE A 141 9.05 0.62 4.99
CA ILE A 141 8.02 1.58 5.39
C ILE A 141 8.23 1.97 6.86
N ILE A 142 8.16 3.25 7.13
CA ILE A 142 8.15 3.82 8.48
C ILE A 142 6.76 4.34 8.80
N VAL A 143 6.21 3.91 9.94
CA VAL A 143 4.94 4.38 10.46
C VAL A 143 5.17 5.15 11.75
N ARG A 144 4.80 6.44 11.78
CA ARG A 144 4.89 7.31 12.97
C ARG A 144 3.49 7.72 13.42
N SER A 145 3.22 7.54 14.71
CA SER A 145 1.99 8.05 15.34
C SER A 145 2.22 9.49 15.79
N SER A 146 1.30 10.42 15.49
CA SER A 146 1.34 11.74 16.12
C SER A 146 0.93 11.60 17.59
N VAL A 147 1.91 11.58 18.48
CA VAL A 147 1.64 11.67 19.91
C VAL A 147 1.00 13.03 20.16
N SER A 148 -0.28 13.04 20.54
CA SER A 148 -0.89 14.22 21.14
C SER A 148 -0.14 14.52 22.44
N GLN A 149 0.73 15.54 22.42
CA GLN A 149 1.25 16.12 23.65
C GLN A 149 0.11 16.85 24.38
N HIS A 150 -0.69 16.12 25.16
CA HIS A 150 -1.41 16.72 26.28
C HIS A 150 -0.65 16.39 27.56
N ASN A 151 0.18 17.35 27.95
CA ASN A 151 0.93 17.35 29.19
C ASN A 151 -0.06 17.51 30.38
N THR A 152 0.15 16.66 31.37
CA THR A 152 -0.31 16.63 32.77
C THR A 152 -0.99 17.88 33.36
N ALA A 153 -2.17 17.71 33.98
CA ALA A 153 -2.44 17.96 35.42
C ALA A 153 -3.93 18.25 35.70
N SER A 154 -4.53 17.42 36.57
CA SER A 154 -5.50 17.75 37.61
C SER A 154 -6.67 18.69 37.29
N ILE A 155 -7.90 18.15 37.16
CA ILE A 155 -9.08 18.64 37.89
C ILE A 155 -9.96 17.44 38.31
N LYS A 156 -10.45 17.55 39.54
CA LYS A 156 -11.17 16.59 40.36
C LYS A 156 -12.61 16.30 39.87
N SER A 157 -13.11 15.16 40.32
CA SER A 157 -14.49 14.77 40.62
C SER A 157 -15.63 15.74 40.27
N GLY A 158 -16.64 15.22 39.58
CA GLY A 158 -18.00 15.74 39.57
C GLY A 158 -18.94 14.71 38.96
N GLU A 159 -19.93 14.26 39.74
CA GLU A 159 -20.97 13.31 39.35
C GLU A 159 -21.98 13.94 38.37
N ALA A 160 -22.75 13.03 37.75
CA ALA A 160 -24.19 13.12 37.48
C ALA A 160 -24.64 13.25 36.00
N GLN A 161 -25.47 12.27 35.66
CA GLN A 161 -26.68 12.31 34.83
C GLN A 161 -26.53 12.23 33.31
N GLY A 162 -27.13 11.16 32.79
CA GLY A 162 -27.27 10.91 31.37
C GLY A 162 -28.33 11.78 30.72
N GLN A 163 -28.19 11.89 29.40
CA GLN A 163 -29.25 12.21 28.45
C GLN A 163 -28.86 11.55 27.12
N GLN A 164 -29.77 10.70 26.62
CA GLN A 164 -29.77 10.24 25.24
C GLN A 164 -29.93 11.45 24.32
N ALA A 165 -29.04 11.62 23.35
CA ALA A 165 -29.26 12.49 22.21
C ALA A 165 -29.16 11.65 20.93
N GLU A 166 -30.32 11.49 20.32
CA GLU A 166 -30.56 10.86 19.05
C GLU A 166 -30.17 11.83 17.91
N LEU A 167 -29.28 11.33 17.04
CA LEU A 167 -29.19 11.54 15.59
C LEU A 167 -29.59 12.92 15.02
N GLU A 168 -28.59 13.77 14.80
CA GLU A 168 -28.52 14.55 13.55
C GLU A 168 -27.13 14.41 12.96
N GLY A 169 -27.03 13.63 11.88
CA GLY A 169 -25.80 13.45 11.14
C GLY A 169 -25.47 14.70 10.35
N GLU A 170 -24.33 15.32 10.65
CA GLU A 170 -23.70 16.34 9.82
C GLU A 170 -23.75 15.94 8.34
N PRO A 171 -24.12 16.85 7.42
CA PRO A 171 -24.26 16.51 6.01
C PRO A 171 -22.90 16.04 5.49
N VAL A 172 -22.81 14.74 5.19
CA VAL A 172 -21.70 14.17 4.42
C VAL A 172 -21.54 15.06 3.20
N ASN A 173 -20.40 15.76 3.09
CA ASN A 173 -20.06 16.55 1.92
C ASN A 173 -20.12 15.62 0.71
N LYS A 174 -21.27 15.65 0.02
CA LYS A 174 -21.58 14.78 -1.09
C LYS A 174 -20.68 15.21 -2.21
N GLN A 175 -19.50 14.60 -2.31
CA GLN A 175 -18.60 14.80 -3.43
C GLN A 175 -19.41 14.52 -4.71
N ILE A 176 -19.74 15.59 -5.42
CA ILE A 176 -20.48 15.51 -6.66
C ILE A 176 -19.51 14.97 -7.70
N ILE A 177 -19.63 13.68 -8.04
CA ILE A 177 -18.88 13.10 -9.14
C ILE A 177 -19.40 13.74 -10.43
N LYS A 178 -18.63 14.69 -10.98
CA LYS A 178 -19.01 15.46 -12.17
C LYS A 178 -18.80 14.67 -13.45
N THR A 179 -17.70 13.91 -13.52
CA THR A 179 -17.28 13.19 -14.72
C THR A 179 -16.71 11.83 -14.36
N ILE A 180 -17.11 10.79 -15.10
CA ILE A 180 -16.54 9.44 -15.04
C ILE A 180 -15.87 9.16 -16.38
N VAL A 181 -14.62 8.70 -16.38
CA VAL A 181 -13.92 8.29 -17.60
C VAL A 181 -13.80 6.77 -17.58
N ILE A 182 -14.23 6.11 -18.65
CA ILE A 182 -14.09 4.66 -18.80
C ILE A 182 -13.01 4.40 -19.84
N ASP A 183 -11.90 3.83 -19.41
CA ASP A 183 -10.78 3.50 -20.30
C ASP A 183 -10.74 1.99 -20.58
N PRO A 184 -11.30 1.51 -21.71
CA PRO A 184 -11.15 0.13 -22.11
C PRO A 184 -9.70 -0.14 -22.51
N GLY A 185 -9.03 -1.02 -21.77
CA GLY A 185 -7.63 -1.37 -22.04
C GLY A 185 -7.38 -1.93 -23.44
N HIS A 186 -6.12 -1.85 -23.88
CA HIS A 186 -5.67 -2.21 -25.23
C HIS A 186 -6.38 -1.44 -26.36
N GLY A 187 -6.15 -1.82 -27.62
CA GLY A 187 -6.79 -1.15 -28.75
C GLY A 187 -5.95 -1.13 -30.03
N GLY A 188 -6.63 -0.90 -31.16
CA GLY A 188 -5.99 -0.86 -32.47
C GLY A 188 -5.24 -2.16 -32.77
N LYS A 189 -3.90 -2.06 -32.88
CA LYS A 189 -3.01 -3.19 -33.19
C LYS A 189 -2.72 -4.08 -31.99
N ASP A 190 -2.85 -3.59 -30.76
CA ASP A 190 -2.65 -4.39 -29.55
C ASP A 190 -3.95 -5.11 -29.18
N PRO A 191 -4.03 -6.44 -29.32
CA PRO A 191 -5.22 -7.21 -28.95
C PRO A 191 -5.34 -7.45 -27.44
N GLY A 192 -4.26 -7.23 -26.67
CA GLY A 192 -4.13 -7.76 -25.32
C GLY A 192 -4.02 -9.28 -25.29
N ALA A 193 -4.44 -9.89 -24.18
CA ALA A 193 -4.48 -11.35 -24.05
C ALA A 193 -5.42 -11.99 -25.09
N ILE A 194 -5.05 -13.18 -25.57
CA ILE A 194 -5.84 -13.98 -26.50
C ILE A 194 -6.24 -15.28 -25.81
N GLY A 195 -7.55 -15.51 -25.69
CA GLY A 195 -8.12 -16.72 -25.12
C GLY A 195 -7.93 -17.95 -26.02
N PRO A 196 -8.11 -19.17 -25.47
CA PRO A 196 -7.95 -20.42 -26.23
C PRO A 196 -8.86 -20.54 -27.46
N ASP A 197 -9.99 -19.82 -27.45
CA ASP A 197 -10.98 -19.73 -28.52
C ASP A 197 -10.75 -18.56 -29.49
N GLY A 198 -9.67 -17.79 -29.29
CA GLY A 198 -9.37 -16.59 -30.08
C GLY A 198 -10.03 -15.31 -29.57
N THR A 199 -10.71 -15.33 -28.42
CA THR A 199 -11.27 -14.13 -27.79
C THR A 199 -10.15 -13.14 -27.46
N ARG A 200 -10.27 -11.89 -27.90
CA ARG A 200 -9.26 -10.84 -27.66
C ARG A 200 -9.71 -9.96 -26.52
N GLU A 201 -8.80 -9.70 -25.58
CA GLU A 201 -9.05 -8.86 -24.42
C GLU A 201 -9.64 -7.50 -24.80
N LYS A 202 -9.08 -6.84 -25.83
CA LYS A 202 -9.56 -5.53 -26.31
C LYS A 202 -11.06 -5.52 -26.66
N ASP A 203 -11.60 -6.62 -27.17
CA ASP A 203 -13.01 -6.69 -27.57
C ASP A 203 -13.90 -6.87 -26.34
N VAL A 204 -13.45 -7.69 -25.39
CA VAL A 204 -14.14 -7.94 -24.12
C VAL A 204 -14.20 -6.67 -23.30
N VAL A 205 -13.07 -6.01 -23.06
CA VAL A 205 -13.00 -4.80 -22.22
C VAL A 205 -13.77 -3.63 -22.84
N LEU A 206 -13.74 -3.47 -24.17
CA LEU A 206 -14.58 -2.49 -24.86
C LEU A 206 -16.07 -2.78 -24.69
N SER A 207 -16.49 -4.03 -24.83
CA SER A 207 -17.91 -4.42 -24.64
C SER A 207 -18.40 -4.13 -23.22
N ILE A 208 -17.55 -4.37 -22.22
CA ILE A 208 -17.83 -4.08 -20.81
C ILE A 208 -17.92 -2.57 -20.62
N ALA A 209 -16.94 -1.80 -21.12
CA ALA A 209 -16.90 -0.36 -21.01
C ALA A 209 -18.17 0.31 -21.57
N LEU A 210 -18.62 -0.11 -22.76
CA LEU A 210 -19.83 0.39 -23.38
C LEU A 210 -21.07 0.09 -22.53
N ARG A 211 -21.20 -1.15 -22.03
CA ARG A 211 -22.33 -1.55 -21.18
C ARG A 211 -22.35 -0.78 -19.86
N VAL A 212 -21.19 -0.56 -19.24
CA VAL A 212 -21.06 0.27 -18.04
C VAL A 212 -21.47 1.71 -18.33
N GLY A 213 -21.00 2.29 -19.45
CA GLY A 213 -21.40 3.63 -19.89
C GLY A 213 -22.91 3.78 -20.05
N GLU A 214 -23.58 2.79 -20.65
CA GLU A 214 -25.05 2.76 -20.75
C GLU A 214 -25.75 2.66 -19.39
N MET A 215 -25.19 1.88 -18.46
CA MET A 215 -25.73 1.76 -17.12
C MET A 215 -25.59 3.06 -16.33
N LEU A 216 -24.47 3.77 -16.48
CA LEU A 216 -24.23 5.07 -15.85
C LEU A 216 -25.19 6.13 -16.42
N LYS A 217 -25.39 6.18 -17.74
CA LYS A 217 -26.39 7.06 -18.39
C LYS A 217 -27.79 6.95 -17.76
N LYS A 218 -28.19 5.74 -17.35
CA LYS A 218 -29.52 5.48 -16.78
C LYS A 218 -29.63 5.83 -15.29
N LYS A 219 -28.51 5.83 -14.55
CA LYS A 219 -28.51 5.87 -13.08
C LYS A 219 -27.96 7.15 -12.47
N SER A 220 -27.14 7.92 -13.20
CA SER A 220 -26.46 9.08 -12.65
C SER A 220 -26.58 10.31 -13.56
N SER A 221 -26.61 11.49 -12.93
CA SER A 221 -26.56 12.79 -13.62
C SER A 221 -25.12 13.23 -13.95
N CYS A 222 -24.15 12.32 -13.87
CA CYS A 222 -22.75 12.61 -14.14
C CYS A 222 -22.47 12.48 -15.64
N ARG A 223 -21.60 13.35 -16.16
CA ARG A 223 -21.04 13.20 -17.50
C ARG A 223 -20.15 11.94 -17.51
N TYR A 224 -20.17 11.17 -18.58
CA TYR A 224 -19.19 10.11 -18.78
C TYR A 224 -18.50 10.27 -20.15
N ILE A 225 -17.25 9.85 -20.22
CA ILE A 225 -16.38 9.94 -21.41
C ILE A 225 -15.82 8.54 -21.65
#